data_AF-W5SH32-F1
#
_entry.id   AF-W5SH32-F1
#
_cell.length_a   1.000
_cell.length_b   1.000
_cell.length_c   1.000
_cell.angle_alpha   90.00
_cell.angle_beta   90.00
_cell.angle_gamma   90.00
#
_symmetry.space_group_name_H-M   'P 1'
#
loop_
_entity.id
_entity.type
_entity.pdbx_description
1 polymer ?
#
loop_
_entity_poly.entity_id
_entity_poly.type
_entity_poly.pdbx_seq_one_letter_code
_entity_poly.pdbx_strand_id
1 'polypeptide(L)'
;MGRVKKSFDDYIVYFREGRLNDVSIAKELGVSRVNAGKMRRKWEEVKGDPEYVKETAKFTIREDIFNNMLACSLKAEDEANRLKNQVEIEKKK
;
A
#
# COMPACT_ATOMS: atom_id res chain seq x y z
N MET A 1 -8.26 -26.81 -1.48
CA MET A 1 -7.62 -25.47 -1.50
C MET A 1 -8.66 -24.46 -1.97
N GLY A 2 -9.11 -23.55 -1.10
CA GLY A 2 -10.02 -22.49 -1.50
C GLY A 2 -9.28 -21.50 -2.40
N ARG A 3 -9.79 -21.23 -3.60
CA ARG A 3 -9.23 -20.17 -4.44
C ARG A 3 -9.46 -18.85 -3.71
N VAL A 4 -8.38 -18.22 -3.25
CA VAL A 4 -8.45 -16.88 -2.65
C VAL A 4 -9.08 -15.95 -3.67
N LYS A 5 -10.21 -15.34 -3.32
CA LYS A 5 -10.92 -14.42 -4.20
C LYS A 5 -10.04 -13.18 -4.41
N LYS A 6 -9.74 -12.88 -5.67
CA LYS A 6 -8.96 -11.69 -6.04
C LYS A 6 -9.86 -10.46 -6.10
N SER A 7 -9.41 -9.38 -5.48
CA SER A 7 -10.06 -8.07 -5.51
C SER A 7 -9.85 -7.42 -6.88
N PHE A 8 -10.56 -6.32 -7.18
CA PHE A 8 -10.32 -5.56 -8.41
C PHE A 8 -8.93 -4.89 -8.38
N ASP A 9 -8.52 -4.40 -7.23
CA ASP A 9 -7.24 -3.70 -7.02
C ASP A 9 -6.04 -4.61 -7.31
N ASP A 10 -6.17 -5.91 -7.04
CA ASP A 10 -5.14 -6.92 -7.38
C ASP A 10 -4.84 -6.97 -8.88
N TYR A 11 -5.81 -6.64 -9.75
CA TYR A 11 -5.62 -6.60 -11.20
C TYR A 11 -5.04 -5.27 -11.69
N ILE A 12 -5.39 -4.17 -11.03
CA ILE A 12 -5.06 -2.80 -11.48
C ILE A 12 -3.56 -2.57 -11.51
N VAL A 13 -2.82 -3.15 -10.56
CA VAL A 13 -1.35 -3.08 -10.51
C VAL A 13 -0.76 -3.48 -11.87
N TYR A 14 -1.23 -4.60 -12.43
CA TYR A 14 -0.76 -5.09 -13.74
C TYR A 14 -1.26 -4.25 -14.92
N PHE A 15 -2.50 -3.74 -14.85
CA PHE A 15 -3.05 -2.94 -15.94
C PHE A 15 -2.41 -1.56 -16.05
N ARG A 16 -2.01 -0.96 -14.92
CA ARG A 16 -1.28 0.32 -14.89
C ARG A 16 0.11 0.21 -15.50
N GLU A 17 0.82 -0.88 -15.21
CA GLU A 17 2.16 -1.09 -15.75
C GLU A 17 2.14 -1.40 -17.26
N GLY A 18 1.03 -1.92 -17.79
CA GLY A 18 0.85 -2.19 -19.22
C GLY A 18 1.76 -3.30 -19.78
N ARG A 19 2.55 -3.96 -18.94
CA ARG A 19 3.59 -4.93 -19.34
C ARG A 19 3.06 -6.34 -19.57
N LEU A 20 1.94 -6.71 -18.96
CA LEU A 20 1.42 -8.08 -18.98
C LEU A 20 0.11 -8.18 -19.78
N ASN A 21 0.05 -9.21 -20.63
CA ASN A 21 -1.19 -9.64 -21.28
C ASN A 21 -2.08 -10.43 -20.30
N ASP A 22 -3.35 -10.62 -20.66
CA ASP A 22 -4.34 -11.28 -19.79
C ASP A 22 -3.99 -12.72 -19.42
N VAL A 23 -3.22 -13.41 -20.26
CA VAL A 23 -2.77 -14.79 -19.98
C VAL A 23 -1.75 -14.78 -18.86
N SER A 24 -0.79 -13.86 -18.89
CA SER A 24 0.23 -13.73 -17.84
C SER A 24 -0.40 -13.29 -16.52
N ILE A 25 -1.30 -12.29 -16.55
CA ILE A 25 -2.03 -11.83 -15.36
C ILE A 25 -2.87 -12.95 -14.76
N ALA A 26 -3.54 -13.74 -15.59
CA ALA A 26 -4.35 -14.86 -15.12
C ALA A 26 -3.51 -15.94 -14.43
N LYS A 27 -2.31 -16.25 -14.95
CA LYS A 27 -1.38 -17.19 -14.32
C LYS A 27 -0.89 -16.66 -12.97
N GLU A 28 -0.46 -15.40 -12.95
CA GLU A 28 0.07 -14.73 -11.75
C GLU A 28 -0.96 -14.67 -10.62
N LEU A 29 -2.20 -14.29 -10.95
CA LEU A 29 -3.28 -14.16 -9.98
C LEU A 29 -3.99 -15.49 -9.67
N GLY A 30 -3.66 -16.57 -10.38
CA GLY A 30 -4.31 -17.87 -10.22
C GLY A 30 -5.79 -17.86 -10.61
N VAL A 31 -6.16 -17.10 -11.64
CA VAL A 31 -7.55 -16.90 -12.12
C VAL A 31 -7.71 -17.30 -13.58
N SER A 32 -8.94 -17.32 -14.07
CA SER A 32 -9.17 -17.58 -15.50
C SER A 32 -8.78 -16.38 -16.36
N ARG A 33 -8.29 -16.64 -17.58
CA ARG A 33 -8.02 -15.60 -18.60
C ARG A 33 -9.26 -14.73 -18.86
N VAL A 34 -10.45 -15.35 -18.89
CA VAL A 34 -11.71 -14.64 -19.09
C VAL A 34 -11.97 -13.65 -17.95
N ASN A 35 -11.65 -14.01 -16.71
CA ASN A 35 -11.80 -13.09 -15.59
C ASN A 35 -10.82 -11.91 -15.68
N ALA A 36 -9.56 -12.17 -16.04
CA ALA A 36 -8.58 -11.11 -16.26
C ALA A 36 -9.04 -10.12 -17.36
N GLY A 37 -9.56 -10.62 -18.48
CA GLY A 37 -10.10 -9.78 -19.55
C GLY A 37 -11.32 -8.95 -19.13
N LYS A 38 -12.24 -9.54 -18.32
CA LYS A 38 -13.37 -8.80 -17.73
C LYS A 38 -12.89 -7.64 -16.86
N MET A 39 -11.89 -7.88 -16.01
CA MET A 39 -11.33 -6.84 -15.15
C MET A 39 -10.57 -5.79 -15.97
N ARG A 40 -9.90 -6.16 -17.06
CA ARG A 40 -9.26 -5.19 -17.95
C ARG A 40 -10.27 -4.24 -18.58
N ARG A 41 -11.37 -4.77 -19.10
CA ARG A 41 -12.44 -3.95 -19.70
C ARG A 41 -13.02 -2.97 -18.67
N LYS A 42 -13.33 -3.48 -17.47
CA LYS A 42 -13.78 -2.64 -16.35
C LYS A 42 -12.77 -1.54 -16.03
N TRP A 43 -11.48 -1.86 -15.97
CA TRP A 43 -10.41 -0.88 -15.75
C TRP A 43 -10.34 0.16 -16.88
N GLU A 44 -10.47 -0.26 -18.14
CA GLU A 44 -10.46 0.66 -19.28
C GLU A 44 -11.63 1.65 -19.29
N GLU A 45 -12.78 1.25 -18.75
CA GLU A 45 -13.95 2.12 -18.56
C GLU A 45 -13.72 3.17 -17.47
N VAL A 46 -13.06 2.80 -16.36
CA VAL A 46 -12.89 3.69 -15.19
C VAL A 46 -11.56 4.45 -15.14
N LYS A 47 -10.54 4.05 -15.92
CA LYS A 47 -9.20 4.69 -15.87
C LYS A 47 -9.20 6.18 -16.25
N GLY A 48 -10.24 6.64 -16.95
CA GLY A 48 -10.44 8.05 -17.33
C GLY A 48 -11.32 8.84 -16.36
N ASP A 49 -11.90 8.17 -15.37
CA ASP A 49 -12.78 8.82 -14.38
C ASP A 49 -11.94 9.54 -13.31
N PRO A 50 -12.10 10.88 -13.16
CA PRO A 50 -11.38 11.64 -12.13
C PRO A 50 -11.66 11.16 -10.71
N GLU A 51 -12.83 10.59 -10.44
CA GLU A 51 -13.24 10.10 -9.13
C GLU A 51 -12.48 8.80 -8.78
N TYR A 52 -12.39 7.88 -9.74
CA TYR A 52 -11.64 6.63 -9.57
C TYR A 52 -10.11 6.84 -9.50
N VAL A 53 -9.60 7.79 -10.28
CA VAL A 53 -8.20 8.20 -10.20
C VAL A 53 -7.90 8.83 -8.84
N LYS A 54 -8.82 9.59 -8.23
CA LYS A 54 -8.63 10.16 -6.88
C LYS A 54 -8.60 9.12 -5.77
N GLU A 55 -9.46 8.10 -5.81
CA GLU A 55 -9.45 7.03 -4.79
C GLU A 55 -8.18 6.17 -4.85
N THR A 56 -7.63 5.98 -6.05
CA THR A 56 -6.46 5.11 -6.27
C THR A 56 -5.15 5.88 -6.41
N ALA A 57 -5.19 7.22 -6.51
CA ALA A 57 -4.03 8.09 -6.45
C ALA A 57 -3.70 8.31 -4.98
N LYS A 58 -2.70 7.57 -4.50
CA LYS A 58 -1.84 7.87 -3.35
C LYS A 58 -2.58 8.52 -2.19
N PHE A 59 -2.75 7.76 -1.11
CA PHE A 59 -3.02 8.29 0.23
C PHE A 59 -2.00 9.40 0.53
N THR A 60 -2.39 10.64 0.25
CA THR A 60 -1.51 11.80 0.36
C THR A 60 -1.63 12.23 1.80
N ILE A 61 -0.70 11.77 2.63
CA ILE A 61 -0.62 12.23 4.01
C ILE A 61 -0.34 13.72 3.95
N ARG A 62 -1.21 14.51 4.57
CA ARG A 62 -1.04 15.95 4.66
C ARG A 62 0.26 16.23 5.43
N GLU A 63 1.03 17.23 4.99
CA GLU A 63 2.38 17.51 5.50
C GLU A 63 2.42 17.73 7.02
N ASP A 64 1.37 18.34 7.58
CA ASP A 64 1.17 18.49 9.03
C ASP A 64 1.09 17.15 9.77
N ILE A 65 0.37 16.17 9.23
CA ILE A 65 0.23 14.84 9.82
C ILE A 65 1.58 14.12 9.77
N PHE A 66 2.30 14.22 8.67
CA PHE A 66 3.64 13.64 8.53
C PHE A 66 4.63 14.25 9.52
N ASN A 67 4.67 15.59 9.62
CA ASN A 67 5.53 16.30 10.56
C ASN A 67 5.19 15.97 12.02
N ASN A 68 3.90 15.79 12.34
CA ASN A 68 3.48 15.37 13.67
C ASN A 68 3.96 13.94 14.00
N MET A 69 3.87 12.99 13.05
CA MET A 69 4.41 11.64 13.24
C MET A 69 5.93 11.65 13.48
N LEU A 70 6.67 12.47 12.73
CA LEU A 70 8.11 12.64 12.94
C LEU A 70 8.43 13.22 14.33
N ALA A 71 7.71 14.26 14.74
CA ALA A 71 7.90 14.87 16.06
C ALA A 71 7.59 13.91 17.22
N CYS A 72 6.52 13.12 17.09
CA CYS A 72 6.19 12.06 18.06
C CYS A 72 7.30 11.00 18.15
N SER A 73 7.85 10.59 17.00
CA SER A 73 8.92 9.58 16.95
C SER A 73 10.21 10.07 17.62
N LEU A 74 10.61 11.32 17.34
CA LEU A 74 11.76 11.97 17.98
C LEU A 74 11.59 12.08 19.50
N LYS A 75 10.41 12.50 19.97
CA LYS A 75 10.13 12.60 21.41
C LYS A 75 10.23 11.25 22.11
N ALA A 76 9.69 10.20 21.49
CA ALA A 76 9.76 8.85 22.05
C ALA A 76 11.21 8.34 22.14
N GLU A 77 12.06 8.68 21.16
CA GLU A 77 13.48 8.34 21.18
C GLU A 77 14.25 9.09 22.28
N ASP A 78 14.01 10.39 22.43
CA ASP A 78 14.62 11.19 23.50
C ASP A 78 14.23 10.69 24.89
N GLU A 79 12.95 10.35 25.10
CA GLU A 79 12.46 9.78 26.36
C GLU A 79 13.09 8.41 26.64
N ALA A 80 13.19 7.53 25.64
CA ALA A 80 13.83 6.23 25.78
C ALA A 80 15.32 6.35 26.13
N ASN A 81 16.05 7.25 25.46
CA ASN A 81 17.46 7.51 25.73
C ASN A 81 17.66 8.09 27.14
N ARG A 82 16.80 9.00 27.58
CA ARG A 82 16.84 9.56 28.93
C ARG A 82 16.63 8.48 30.00
N LEU A 83 15.64 7.61 29.82
CA LEU A 83 15.39 6.49 30.73
C LEU A 83 16.56 5.50 30.75
N LYS A 84 17.14 5.18 29.59
CA LYS A 84 18.31 4.30 29.49
C LYS A 84 19.51 4.85 30.27
N ASN A 85 19.78 6.14 30.16
CA ASN A 85 20.85 6.81 30.90
C ASN A 85 20.61 6.79 32.41
N GLN A 86 19.37 7.02 32.86
CA GLN A 86 19.00 6.93 34.29
C GLN A 86 19.25 5.52 34.85
N VAL A 87 18.80 4.49 34.13
CA VAL A 87 19.01 3.09 34.52
C VAL A 87 20.51 2.74 34.56
N GLU A 88 21.30 3.23 33.62
CA GLU A 88 22.75 2.97 33.61
C GLU A 88 23.48 3.62 34.79
N ILE A 89 23.09 4.85 35.16
CA ILE A 89 23.63 5.54 36.34
C ILE A 89 23.26 4.78 37.62
N GLU A 90 22.01 4.35 37.76
CA GLU A 90 21.55 3.58 38.94
C GLU A 90 22.25 2.22 39.08
N LYS A 91 22.55 1.55 37.96
CA LYS A 91 23.29 0.27 37.97
C LYS A 91 24.76 0.40 38.37
N LYS A 92 25.36 1.59 38.24
CA LYS A 92 26.76 1.87 38.58
C LYS A 92 26.94 2.39 40.01
N LYS A 93 25.86 2.55 40.77
CA LYS A 93 25.83 3.00 42.16
C LYS A 93 25.82 1.81 43.10
#